data_AF-A0A3L8PUL8-F1
#
_entry.id   AF-A0A3L8PUL8-F1
#
_cell.length_a   1.000
_cell.length_b   1.000
_cell.length_c   1.000
_cell.angle_alpha   90.00
_cell.angle_beta   90.00
_cell.angle_gamma   90.00
#
_symmetry.space_group_name_H-M   'P 1'
#
loop_
_entity.id
_entity.type
_entity.pdbx_description
1 polymer ?
#
loop_
_entity_poly.entity_id
_entity_poly.type
_entity_poly.pdbx_seq_one_letter_code
_entity_poly.pdbx_strand_id
1 'polypeptide(L)' 'LPPYSPNLNPIERLWKVMNEHIRNNEYFASAKEFRERINYFFYVKLPEIADTLTSRITDNFQTLTSAI' A
#
# COMPACT_ATOMS: atom_id res chain seq x y z
N LEU A 1 12.53 -10.20 11.63
CA LEU A 1 11.47 -10.50 10.64
C LEU A 1 11.78 -11.87 10.05
N PRO A 2 10.86 -12.84 10.06
CA PRO A 2 11.04 -14.06 9.29
C PRO A 2 11.17 -13.70 7.80
N PRO A 3 12.02 -14.39 7.04
CA PRO A 3 12.18 -14.14 5.61
C PRO A 3 10.85 -14.47 4.92
N TYR A 4 10.34 -13.55 4.09
CA TYR A 4 9.11 -13.70 3.30
C TYR A 4 7.78 -13.74 4.06
N SER A 5 7.52 -12.73 4.88
CA SER A 5 6.15 -12.46 5.35
C SER A 5 5.64 -11.13 4.78
N PRO A 6 5.19 -11.10 3.52
CA PRO A 6 4.72 -9.88 2.84
C PRO A 6 3.56 -9.20 3.59
N ASN A 7 2.72 -9.99 4.26
CA ASN A 7 1.64 -9.50 5.10
C ASN A 7 2.11 -8.82 6.41
N LEU A 8 3.38 -8.99 6.79
CA LEU A 8 4.01 -8.39 7.98
C LEU A 8 4.83 -7.15 7.66
N ASN A 9 4.98 -6.79 6.38
CA ASN A 9 5.86 -5.69 5.98
C ASN A 9 5.05 -4.41 5.68
N PRO A 10 5.16 -3.35 6.50
CA PRO A 10 4.40 -2.11 6.31
C PRO A 10 4.63 -1.47 4.94
N ILE A 11 5.83 -1.59 4.37
CA ILE A 11 6.13 -0.99 3.06
C ILE A 11 5.42 -1.71 1.92
N GLU A 12 5.21 -3.02 2.02
CA GLU A 12 4.46 -3.79 1.02
C GLU A 12 2.97 -3.52 1.11
N ARG A 13 2.44 -3.30 2.32
CA ARG A 13 1.06 -2.84 2.52
C ARG A 13 0.83 -1.45 1.94
N LEU A 14 1.76 -0.52 2.16
CA LEU A 14 1.72 0.80 1.54
C LEU A 14 1.78 0.70 0.01
N TRP A 15 2.66 -0.14 -0.52
CA TRP A 15 2.77 -0.40 -1.96
C TRP A 15 1.46 -0.95 -2.54
N LYS A 16 0.77 -1.84 -1.83
CA LYS A 16 -0.54 -2.35 -2.24
C LYS A 16 -1.58 -1.24 -2.33
N VAL A 17 -1.67 -0.38 -1.31
CA VAL A 17 -2.60 0.77 -1.30
C VAL A 17 -2.30 1.75 -2.42
N MET A 18 -1.03 2.02 -2.69
CA MET A 18 -0.60 2.87 -3.79
C MET A 18 -1.06 2.29 -5.14
N ASN A 19 -0.88 0.98 -5.36
CA ASN A 19 -1.33 0.33 -6.59
C ASN A 19 -2.85 0.39 -6.76
N GLU A 20 -3.61 0.21 -5.68
CA GLU A 20 -5.08 0.33 -5.68
C GLU A 20 -5.55 1.72 -6.16
N HIS A 21 -4.86 2.78 -5.74
CA HIS A 21 -5.30 4.17 -6.00
C HIS A 21 -4.73 4.79 -7.28
N ILE A 22 -3.52 4.38 -7.68
CA ILE A 22 -2.76 5.08 -8.72
C ILE A 22 -2.53 4.21 -9.95
N ARG A 23 -2.47 2.88 -9.80
CA ARG A 23 -2.02 2.00 -10.89
C ARG A 23 -3.12 1.15 -11.47
N ASN A 24 -4.08 0.73 -10.67
CA ASN A 24 -5.16 -0.11 -11.16
C ASN A 24 -5.98 0.67 -12.20
N ASN A 25 -6.03 0.15 -13.44
CA ASN A 25 -6.75 0.69 -14.58
C ASN A 25 -6.24 2.02 -15.17
N GLU A 26 -5.03 2.47 -14.82
CA GLU A 26 -4.40 3.63 -15.46
C GLU A 26 -3.20 3.21 -16.31
N TYR A 27 -3.17 3.69 -17.56
CA TYR A 27 -2.01 3.56 -18.44
C TYR A 27 -1.20 4.86 -18.40
N PHE A 28 0.12 4.74 -18.21
CA PHE A 28 1.04 5.87 -18.26
C PHE A 28 1.80 5.86 -19.58
N ALA A 29 1.68 6.94 -20.35
CA ALA A 29 2.35 7.07 -21.64
C ALA A 29 3.84 7.40 -21.50
N SER A 30 4.27 7.86 -20.32
CA SER A 30 5.67 8.18 -20.07
C SER A 30 6.10 7.94 -18.61
N ALA A 31 7.40 7.74 -18.40
CA ALA A 31 7.98 7.65 -17.06
C ALA A 31 7.79 8.95 -16.24
N LYS A 32 7.67 10.10 -16.90
CA LYS A 32 7.39 11.40 -16.26
C LYS A 32 6.00 11.40 -15.64
N GLU A 33 4.99 11.01 -16.42
CA GLU A 33 3.60 10.92 -15.98
C GLU A 33 3.47 9.94 -14.81
N PHE A 34 4.13 8.79 -14.89
CA PHE A 34 4.19 7.84 -13.78
C PHE A 34 4.77 8.49 -12.51
N ARG A 35 5.90 9.18 -12.61
CA ARG A 35 6.51 9.89 -11.47
C ARG A 35 5.60 10.95 -10.87
N GLU A 36 4.92 11.72 -11.70
CA GLU A 36 3.98 12.76 -11.24
C GLU A 36 2.81 12.14 -10.46
N ARG A 37 2.31 11.00 -10.91
CA ARG A 37 1.23 10.27 -10.24
C ARG A 37 1.66 9.64 -8.92
N ILE A 38 2.89 9.12 -8.86
CA ILE A 38 3.51 8.67 -7.61
C ILE A 38 3.69 9.84 -6.63
N ASN A 39 4.18 10.99 -7.08
CA ASN A 39 4.30 12.16 -6.22
C ASN A 39 2.93 12.63 -5.72
N TYR A 40 1.93 12.70 -6.59
CA TYR A 40 0.56 13.04 -6.23
C TYR A 40 0.00 12.11 -5.14
N PHE A 41 0.30 10.81 -5.22
CA PHE A 41 -0.06 9.87 -4.18
C PHE A 41 0.52 10.27 -2.82
N PHE A 42 1.83 10.51 -2.74
CA PHE A 42 2.48 10.81 -1.46
C PHE A 42 2.07 12.18 -0.89
N TYR A 43 1.89 13.20 -1.73
CA TYR A 43 1.63 14.56 -1.26
C TYR A 43 0.15 14.89 -1.06
N VAL A 44 -0.75 14.23 -1.79
CA VAL A 44 -2.18 14.55 -1.78
C VAL A 44 -3.01 13.39 -1.26
N LYS A 45 -2.92 12.22 -1.91
CA LYS A 45 -3.79 11.09 -1.56
C LYS A 45 -3.45 10.46 -0.22
N LEU A 46 -2.17 10.28 0.07
CA LEU A 46 -1.72 9.61 1.29
C LEU A 46 -2.19 10.35 2.56
N PRO A 47 -2.09 11.70 2.66
CA PRO A 47 -2.73 12.45 3.74
C PRO A 47 -4.25 12.31 3.79
N GLU A 48 -4.96 12.34 2.65
CA GLU A 48 -6.43 12.18 2.60
C GLU A 48 -6.90 10.83 3.15
N ILE A 49 -6.15 9.76 2.88
CA ILE A 49 -6.51 8.40 3.33
C ILE A 49 -5.78 7.97 4.60
N ALA A 50 -4.93 8.81 5.19
CA ALA A 50 -4.09 8.49 6.34
C ALA A 50 -4.91 7.95 7.53
N ASP A 51 -6.05 8.58 7.81
CA ASP A 51 -6.96 8.16 8.89
C ASP A 51 -7.61 6.80 8.63
N THR A 52 -7.73 6.37 7.38
CA THR A 52 -8.20 5.02 7.03
C THR A 52 -7.07 4.00 7.01
N LEU A 53 -5.85 4.46 6.74
CA LEU A 53 -4.64 3.63 6.71
C LEU A 53 -4.21 3.19 8.11
N THR A 54 -4.48 3.99 9.15
CA THR A 54 -4.22 3.60 10.54
C THR A 54 -4.99 2.36 10.96
N SER A 55 -6.05 1.93 10.25
CA SER A 55 -6.71 0.63 10.47
C SER A 55 -6.12 -0.51 9.63
N ARG A 56 -5.70 -0.22 8.38
CA ARG A 56 -5.18 -1.20 7.40
C ARG A 56 -3.69 -1.52 7.58
N ILE A 57 -2.89 -0.53 7.98
CA ILE A 57 -1.45 -0.63 8.24
C ILE A 57 -1.27 -0.71 9.77
N THR A 58 -1.96 -1.65 10.40
CA THR A 58 -1.74 -2.00 11.82
C THR A 58 -0.93 -3.27 11.94
N ASP A 59 -0.13 -3.38 13.00
CA ASP A 59 0.55 -4.63 13.39
C ASP A 59 -0.41 -5.67 14.01
N ASN A 60 -1.73 -5.46 13.87
CA ASN A 60 -2.75 -6.41 14.27
C ASN A 60 -2.86 -7.53 13.23
N PHE A 61 -1.90 -8.45 13.29
CA PHE A 61 -1.89 -9.65 12.45
C PHE A 61 -2.92 -10.65 12.97
N GLN A 62 -3.74 -11.21 12.07
CA GLN A 62 -4.59 -12.35 12.42
C GLN A 62 -3.69 -13.55 12.77
N THR A 63 -3.80 -14.04 13.99
CA THR A 63 -3.23 -15.33 14.38
C THR A 63 -4.03 -16.43 13.70
N LEU A 64 -3.44 -17.09 12.70
CA LEU A 64 -4.00 -18.31 12.14
C LEU A 64 -3.82 -19.42 13.18
N THR A 65 -4.88 -19.78 13.89
CA THR A 65 -4.89 -21.02 14.69
C THR A 65 -4.91 -22.20 13.74
N SER A 66 -3.90 -23.08 13.86
CA SER A 66 -3.86 -24.35 13.11
C SER A 66 -5.15 -25.13 13.37
N ALA A 67 -5.79 -25.61 12.30
CA ALA A 67 -6.84 -26.61 12.44
C ALA A 67 -6.19 -27.87 13.05
N ILE A 68 -6.79 -28.34 14.14
CA ILE A 68 -6.44 -29.61 14.82
C ILE A 68 -6.97 -30.77 13.98
#